data_AF-A0A7D5F030-F1
#
_entry.id   AF-A0A7D5F030-F1
#
_cell.length_a   1.000
_cell.length_b   1.000
_cell.length_c   1.000
_cell.angle_alpha   90.00
_cell.angle_beta   90.00
_cell.angle_gamma   90.00
#
_symmetry.space_group_name_H-M   'P 1'
#
loop_
_entity.id
_entity.type
_entity.pdbx_description
1 polymer ?
#
loop_
_entity_poly.entity_id
_entity_poly.type
_entity_poly.pdbx_seq_one_letter_code
_entity_poly.pdbx_strand_id
1 'polypeptide(L)'
;MRSTPTPTRIGSSRDVSRRRSSASTECSEGSAPSRSPSRARAPRAAAWRDALGVFLRAARARHPRGRPIEHDDGDDDGTWRGDGYRRGVTDTFRLDGRRIRDIPSLYAELDRVLMPDEPWQLGESMDALDDLLYGGYGVLARATGARIVWTDHERARIALGVDATRAWYQGKLARPGLFAAGPAQAALDDLDRGAGATYFDLVVRVFADHPEVDLVLD
;
A
#
# COMPACT_ATOMS: atom_id res chain seq x y z
N MET A 1 52.79 43.65 10.45
CA MET A 1 52.88 43.54 11.93
C MET A 1 52.51 42.11 12.31
N ARG A 2 53.46 41.39 12.93
CA ARG A 2 53.35 40.01 13.38
C ARG A 2 52.67 39.99 14.75
N SER A 3 51.83 38.99 15.02
CA SER A 3 51.68 38.40 16.35
C SER A 3 51.07 36.99 16.26
N THR A 4 51.94 36.01 16.38
CA THR A 4 51.75 34.70 17.03
C THR A 4 52.94 34.58 18.02
N PRO A 5 53.01 33.70 19.05
CA PRO A 5 52.39 32.36 19.08
C PRO A 5 52.09 31.69 20.48
N THR A 6 51.45 30.49 20.44
CA THR A 6 51.70 29.23 21.22
C THR A 6 51.46 29.13 22.77
N PRO A 7 51.52 27.93 23.42
CA PRO A 7 51.10 26.53 23.07
C PRO A 7 50.56 25.62 24.25
N THR A 8 50.26 24.34 23.92
CA THR A 8 50.39 23.06 24.72
C THR A 8 49.16 22.62 25.53
N ARG A 9 48.68 21.37 25.49
CA ARG A 9 49.35 20.07 25.77
C ARG A 9 48.43 18.90 25.33
N ILE A 10 48.82 18.00 24.40
CA ILE A 10 49.55 16.71 24.53
C ILE A 10 48.97 15.72 25.56
N GLY A 11 48.42 14.63 25.04
CA GLY A 11 48.19 13.35 25.72
C GLY A 11 48.15 12.20 24.72
N SER A 12 49.32 11.57 24.50
CA SER A 12 49.51 10.23 23.91
C SER A 12 49.12 9.17 24.96
N SER A 13 48.79 7.90 24.72
CA SER A 13 49.42 6.87 23.89
C SER A 13 48.63 5.55 24.04
N ARG A 14 48.47 4.83 22.91
CA ARG A 14 48.58 3.37 22.67
C ARG A 14 48.18 2.35 23.76
N ASP A 15 47.42 1.35 23.34
CA ASP A 15 47.86 -0.05 23.46
C ASP A 15 47.39 -0.88 22.25
N VAL A 16 48.15 -1.94 21.97
CA VAL A 16 48.31 -2.69 20.74
C VAL A 16 48.39 -4.17 21.11
N SER A 17 47.70 -5.03 20.33
CA SER A 17 48.04 -6.43 20.03
C SER A 17 47.15 -7.56 20.58
N ARG A 18 46.71 -8.39 19.61
CA ARG A 18 46.84 -9.88 19.50
C ARG A 18 46.12 -10.74 20.58
N ARG A 19 45.51 -11.89 20.30
CA ARG A 19 45.77 -13.04 19.39
C ARG A 19 44.48 -13.90 19.40
N ARG A 20 43.98 -14.41 18.26
CA ARG A 20 43.98 -15.83 17.78
C ARG A 20 43.44 -16.93 18.71
N SER A 21 42.48 -17.71 18.19
CA SER A 21 42.37 -19.21 18.10
C SER A 21 40.89 -19.57 17.88
N SER A 22 40.40 -20.26 16.83
CA SER A 22 40.63 -21.66 16.40
C SER A 22 40.30 -22.64 17.55
N ALA A 23 39.48 -23.69 17.46
CA ALA A 23 38.71 -24.35 16.40
C ALA A 23 37.77 -25.40 17.06
N SER A 24 37.01 -26.12 16.22
CA SER A 24 36.55 -27.53 16.39
C SER A 24 35.40 -27.81 17.37
N THR A 25 34.24 -28.23 16.86
CA THR A 25 33.81 -29.63 16.59
C THR A 25 32.99 -30.14 17.77
N GLU A 26 31.70 -30.40 17.57
CA GLU A 26 31.12 -31.72 17.81
C GLU A 26 29.65 -31.80 17.38
N CYS A 27 29.39 -32.81 16.55
CA CYS A 27 28.09 -33.39 16.29
C CYS A 27 27.52 -33.98 17.59
N SER A 28 26.23 -33.83 17.81
CA SER A 28 25.45 -34.78 18.61
C SER A 28 23.99 -34.75 18.14
N GLU A 29 23.61 -35.84 17.47
CA GLU A 29 22.23 -36.24 17.20
C GLU A 29 21.54 -36.64 18.51
N GLY A 30 20.27 -36.26 18.65
CA GLY A 30 19.42 -36.66 19.76
C GLY A 30 17.95 -36.36 19.48
N SER A 31 17.25 -37.34 18.93
CA SER A 31 15.81 -37.35 18.61
C SER A 31 14.90 -37.05 19.80
N ALA A 32 13.89 -36.19 19.58
CA ALA A 32 12.54 -36.35 20.14
C ALA A 32 11.51 -35.55 19.29
N PRO A 33 10.30 -36.10 19.04
CA PRO A 33 9.33 -35.49 18.13
C PRO A 33 8.45 -34.48 18.88
N SER A 34 8.42 -33.23 18.43
CA SER A 34 7.44 -32.28 18.93
C SER A 34 6.82 -31.48 17.80
N ARG A 35 5.52 -31.71 17.63
CA ARG A 35 4.46 -30.79 17.19
C ARG A 35 4.75 -30.00 15.92
N SER A 36 4.00 -30.38 14.88
CA SER A 36 3.74 -29.59 13.68
C SER A 36 3.71 -28.09 13.97
N PRO A 37 4.48 -27.24 13.25
CA PRO A 37 4.26 -25.82 13.32
C PRO A 37 2.89 -25.54 12.72
N SER A 38 1.94 -25.27 13.61
CA SER A 38 0.78 -24.42 13.35
C SER A 38 1.15 -23.38 12.28
N ARG A 39 0.36 -23.32 11.19
CA ARG A 39 0.40 -22.28 10.17
C ARG A 39 0.79 -20.96 10.83
N ALA A 40 2.02 -20.51 10.59
CA ALA A 40 2.43 -19.17 10.96
C ALA A 40 1.48 -18.23 10.22
N ARG A 41 0.58 -17.60 10.97
CA ARG A 41 -0.17 -16.43 10.51
C ARG A 41 0.87 -15.42 10.03
N ALA A 42 0.80 -15.07 8.74
CA ALA A 42 1.63 -14.00 8.19
C ALA A 42 1.48 -12.73 9.04
N PRO A 43 2.57 -11.98 9.31
CA PRO A 43 2.46 -10.71 10.00
C PRO A 43 1.60 -9.73 9.17
N ARG A 44 0.77 -8.97 9.89
CA ARG A 44 -0.34 -8.14 9.41
C ARG A 44 0.10 -7.02 8.44
N ALA A 45 -0.73 -6.82 7.42
CA ALA A 45 -0.69 -5.85 6.32
C ALA A 45 -0.69 -4.34 6.72
N ALA A 46 0.29 -3.85 7.48
CA ALA A 46 0.30 -2.42 7.88
C ALA A 46 1.67 -1.73 7.94
N ALA A 47 2.78 -2.44 7.73
CA ALA A 47 4.13 -1.89 7.95
C ALA A 47 4.50 -0.70 7.03
N TRP A 48 3.84 -0.56 5.87
CA TRP A 48 4.08 0.57 4.97
C TRP A 48 3.28 1.82 5.34
N ARG A 49 2.14 1.70 6.06
CA ARG A 49 1.32 2.85 6.48
C ARG A 49 2.08 3.73 7.47
N ASP A 50 2.80 3.08 8.40
CA ASP A 50 3.71 3.73 9.34
C ASP A 50 4.94 4.31 8.63
N ALA A 51 5.50 3.60 7.64
CA ALA A 51 6.66 4.05 6.86
C ALA A 51 6.34 5.23 5.90
N LEU A 52 5.09 5.39 5.48
CA LEU A 52 4.67 6.48 4.58
C LEU A 52 3.99 7.66 5.30
N GLY A 53 3.83 7.59 6.63
CA GLY A 53 3.13 8.62 7.41
C GLY A 53 1.68 8.82 6.97
N VAL A 54 1.02 7.72 6.60
CA VAL A 54 -0.36 7.67 6.10
C VAL A 54 -1.28 7.70 7.32
N PHE A 55 -1.75 8.91 7.66
CA PHE A 55 -2.63 9.14 8.80
C PHE A 55 -4.08 8.91 8.39
N LEU A 56 -4.65 7.80 8.85
CA LEU A 56 -6.10 7.56 8.82
C LEU A 56 -6.84 8.74 9.48
N ARG A 57 -7.39 9.66 8.69
CA ARG A 57 -8.57 10.43 9.09
C ARG A 57 -9.76 9.66 8.58
N ALA A 58 -10.33 8.83 9.46
CA ALA A 58 -11.61 8.18 9.19
C ALA A 58 -12.66 9.24 8.80
N ALA A 59 -12.96 9.35 7.51
CA ALA A 59 -14.15 10.04 7.04
C ALA A 59 -15.35 9.17 7.40
N ARG A 60 -15.75 9.22 8.69
CA ARG A 60 -16.97 8.56 9.15
C ARG A 60 -18.16 9.40 8.70
N ALA A 61 -18.50 9.33 7.42
CA ALA A 61 -19.81 9.75 6.95
C ALA A 61 -20.84 8.79 7.56
N ARG A 62 -21.50 9.25 8.63
CA ARG A 62 -22.70 8.59 9.15
C ARG A 62 -23.79 8.71 8.09
N HIS A 63 -23.98 7.65 7.30
CA HIS A 63 -25.17 7.53 6.47
C HIS A 63 -26.36 7.19 7.37
N PRO A 64 -27.49 7.92 7.30
CA PRO A 64 -28.70 7.55 8.01
C PRO A 64 -29.22 6.21 7.47
N ARG A 65 -29.62 5.33 8.40
CA ARG A 65 -30.25 4.04 8.11
C ARG A 65 -31.44 4.26 7.17
N GLY A 66 -31.37 3.68 5.97
CA GLY A 66 -32.53 3.55 5.09
C GLY A 66 -33.65 2.79 5.80
N ARG A 67 -34.89 3.22 5.56
CA ARG A 67 -36.10 2.63 6.15
C ARG A 67 -36.26 1.16 5.71
N PRO A 68 -36.91 0.31 6.53
CA PRO A 68 -37.33 -1.00 6.08
C PRO A 68 -38.29 -0.85 4.90
N ILE A 69 -38.03 -1.56 3.81
CA ILE A 69 -38.99 -1.75 2.73
C ILE A 69 -39.98 -2.79 3.28
N GLU A 70 -41.19 -2.38 3.60
CA GLU A 70 -42.29 -3.32 3.83
C GLU A 70 -42.54 -4.04 2.50
N HIS A 71 -42.28 -5.34 2.48
CA HIS A 71 -42.63 -6.22 1.38
C HIS A 71 -44.12 -6.54 1.52
N ASP A 72 -44.90 -6.11 0.54
CA ASP A 72 -46.32 -6.43 0.39
C ASP A 72 -46.45 -7.90 -0.03
N ASP A 73 -47.22 -8.66 0.75
CA ASP A 73 -47.52 -10.08 0.52
C ASP A 73 -48.59 -10.19 -0.57
N GLY A 74 -48.18 -10.50 -1.80
CA GLY A 74 -49.09 -10.69 -2.93
C GLY A 74 -48.65 -11.85 -3.83
N ASP A 75 -49.30 -13.00 -3.65
CA ASP A 75 -49.53 -14.08 -4.62
C ASP A 75 -48.43 -14.39 -5.65
N ASP A 76 -47.55 -15.34 -5.31
CA ASP A 76 -46.59 -15.93 -6.28
C ASP A 76 -46.84 -17.44 -6.43
N ASP A 77 -47.17 -17.84 -7.65
CA ASP A 77 -47.77 -19.09 -8.07
C ASP A 77 -46.72 -20.20 -8.31
N GLY A 78 -45.96 -20.55 -7.28
CA GLY A 78 -45.39 -21.90 -7.15
C GLY A 78 -44.44 -22.40 -8.26
N THR A 79 -43.96 -21.54 -9.16
CA THR A 79 -42.92 -21.91 -10.13
C THR A 79 -41.54 -21.55 -9.60
N TRP A 80 -41.11 -22.27 -8.57
CA TRP A 80 -39.70 -22.30 -8.14
C TRP A 80 -38.83 -22.93 -9.24
N ARG A 81 -38.47 -22.13 -10.26
CA ARG A 81 -37.26 -22.37 -11.03
C ARG A 81 -36.10 -21.98 -10.13
N GLY A 82 -35.51 -22.98 -9.47
CA GLY A 82 -34.38 -22.79 -8.59
C GLY A 82 -33.22 -22.12 -9.32
N ASP A 83 -32.95 -20.85 -9.00
CA ASP A 83 -31.68 -20.18 -9.24
C ASP A 83 -30.62 -20.74 -8.27
N GLY A 84 -30.33 -22.03 -8.43
CA GLY A 84 -29.10 -22.60 -7.93
C GLY A 84 -27.94 -21.95 -8.68
N TYR A 85 -26.95 -21.45 -7.92
CA TYR A 85 -25.61 -21.01 -8.37
C TYR A 85 -25.36 -19.51 -8.68
N ARG A 86 -25.62 -18.59 -7.74
CA ARG A 86 -24.75 -17.38 -7.60
C ARG A 86 -23.50 -17.68 -6.75
N ARG A 87 -22.82 -18.77 -7.06
CA ARG A 87 -21.44 -18.98 -6.60
C ARG A 87 -20.53 -18.29 -7.63
N GLY A 88 -20.03 -17.10 -7.34
CA GLY A 88 -18.82 -16.56 -7.98
C GLY A 88 -18.96 -15.65 -9.21
N VAL A 89 -19.96 -14.76 -9.29
CA VAL A 89 -19.91 -13.68 -10.30
C VAL A 89 -18.95 -12.60 -9.79
N THR A 90 -17.78 -12.51 -10.42
CA THR A 90 -16.80 -11.44 -10.18
C THR A 90 -16.97 -10.38 -11.25
N ASP A 91 -17.32 -9.16 -10.84
CA ASP A 91 -17.38 -8.00 -11.72
C ASP A 91 -15.96 -7.63 -12.16
N THR A 92 -15.77 -7.37 -13.46
CA THR A 92 -14.45 -7.02 -14.01
C THR A 92 -14.41 -5.57 -14.45
N PHE A 93 -13.48 -4.82 -13.88
CA PHE A 93 -13.21 -3.41 -14.18
C PHE A 93 -11.85 -3.28 -14.86
N ARG A 94 -11.71 -2.31 -15.77
CA ARG A 94 -10.49 -2.13 -16.58
C ARG A 94 -9.88 -0.76 -16.39
N LEU A 95 -8.66 -0.71 -15.85
CA LEU A 95 -7.82 0.48 -15.81
C LEU A 95 -6.93 0.50 -17.07
N ASP A 96 -6.93 1.61 -17.81
CA ASP A 96 -6.07 1.78 -18.98
C ASP A 96 -4.78 2.52 -18.61
N GLY A 97 -3.67 1.78 -18.53
CA GLY A 97 -2.35 2.31 -18.19
C GLY A 97 -1.82 3.35 -19.17
N ARG A 98 -2.33 3.43 -20.41
CA ARG A 98 -1.96 4.49 -21.36
C ARG A 98 -2.49 5.87 -20.94
N ARG A 99 -3.54 5.89 -20.11
CA ARG A 99 -4.15 7.13 -19.59
C ARG A 99 -3.38 7.68 -18.39
N ILE A 100 -2.54 6.86 -17.76
CA ILE A 100 -1.80 7.17 -16.54
C ILE A 100 -0.41 7.66 -16.92
N ARG A 101 -0.21 8.98 -16.80
CA ARG A 101 1.00 9.71 -17.18
C ARG A 101 1.73 10.31 -15.98
N ASP A 102 1.06 10.36 -14.84
CA ASP A 102 1.51 10.91 -13.57
C ASP A 102 0.53 10.48 -12.45
N ILE A 103 0.79 10.90 -11.21
CA ILE A 103 -0.07 10.58 -10.06
C ILE A 103 -1.50 11.15 -10.22
N PRO A 104 -1.72 12.42 -10.60
CA PRO A 104 -3.08 12.94 -10.82
C PRO A 104 -3.89 12.11 -11.84
N SER A 105 -3.26 11.72 -12.95
CA SER A 105 -3.94 10.92 -13.98
C SER A 105 -4.24 9.47 -13.56
N LEU A 106 -3.51 8.91 -12.58
CA LEU A 106 -3.91 7.66 -11.93
C LEU A 106 -5.26 7.84 -11.23
N TYR A 107 -5.42 8.86 -10.38
CA TYR A 107 -6.67 9.09 -9.65
C TYR A 107 -7.83 9.44 -10.58
N ALA A 108 -7.57 10.20 -11.64
CA ALA A 108 -8.58 10.45 -12.67
C ALA A 108 -9.05 9.17 -13.38
N GLU A 109 -8.14 8.20 -13.59
CA GLU A 109 -8.51 6.91 -14.17
C GLU A 109 -9.26 6.01 -13.18
N LEU A 110 -8.87 6.03 -11.90
CA LEU A 110 -9.62 5.37 -10.82
C LEU A 110 -11.03 5.94 -10.71
N ASP A 111 -11.20 7.26 -10.72
CA ASP A 111 -12.50 7.91 -10.68
C ASP A 111 -13.37 7.50 -11.89
N ARG A 112 -12.78 7.52 -13.09
CA ARG A 112 -13.48 7.17 -14.33
C ARG A 112 -14.02 5.73 -14.30
N VAL A 113 -13.25 4.80 -13.74
CA VAL A 113 -13.56 3.36 -13.81
C VAL A 113 -14.36 2.90 -12.60
N LEU A 114 -14.04 3.42 -11.41
CA LEU A 114 -14.56 2.91 -10.15
C LEU A 114 -15.52 3.89 -9.46
N MET A 115 -15.52 5.18 -9.81
CA MET A 115 -16.37 6.21 -9.21
C MET A 115 -17.32 6.94 -10.20
N PRO A 116 -17.80 6.33 -11.30
CA PRO A 116 -18.56 7.07 -12.33
C PRO A 116 -19.89 7.65 -11.81
N ASP A 117 -20.44 7.08 -10.75
CA ASP A 117 -21.76 7.43 -10.20
C ASP A 117 -21.66 8.34 -8.96
N GLU A 118 -20.45 8.69 -8.52
CA GLU A 118 -20.23 9.48 -7.32
C GLU A 118 -20.17 10.99 -7.66
N PRO A 119 -20.82 11.87 -6.88
CA PRO A 119 -20.84 13.30 -7.15
C PRO A 119 -19.53 14.02 -6.73
N TRP A 120 -18.53 13.26 -6.29
CA TRP A 120 -17.25 13.72 -5.78
C TRP A 120 -16.12 12.87 -6.35
N GLN A 121 -14.90 13.41 -6.33
CA GLN A 121 -13.70 12.77 -6.87
C GLN A 121 -12.80 12.28 -5.75
N LEU A 122 -12.08 11.18 -5.99
CA LEU A 122 -11.06 10.69 -5.09
C LEU A 122 -10.00 11.75 -4.85
N GLY A 123 -9.61 11.92 -3.60
CA GLY A 123 -8.41 12.69 -3.28
C GLY A 123 -7.17 12.00 -3.86
N GLU A 124 -6.20 12.78 -4.34
CA GLU A 124 -4.93 12.27 -4.85
C GLU A 124 -4.01 11.80 -3.71
N SER A 125 -4.44 10.78 -2.97
CA SER A 125 -3.73 10.26 -1.80
C SER A 125 -3.79 8.74 -1.70
N MET A 126 -2.76 8.15 -1.09
CA MET A 126 -2.71 6.71 -0.86
C MET A 126 -3.83 6.26 0.09
N ASP A 127 -4.23 7.12 1.03
CA ASP A 127 -5.41 6.90 1.89
C ASP A 127 -6.70 6.75 1.08
N ALA A 128 -6.91 7.62 0.08
CA ALA A 128 -8.11 7.56 -0.74
C ALA A 128 -8.16 6.28 -1.59
N LEU A 129 -7.02 5.80 -2.08
CA LEU A 129 -6.94 4.50 -2.75
C LEU A 129 -7.26 3.36 -1.77
N ASP A 130 -6.68 3.36 -0.56
CA ASP A 130 -6.94 2.34 0.46
C ASP A 130 -8.43 2.31 0.85
N ASP A 131 -9.04 3.48 1.06
CA ASP A 131 -10.47 3.62 1.36
C ASP A 131 -11.36 3.13 0.21
N LEU A 132 -10.96 3.37 -1.05
CA LEU A 132 -11.69 2.91 -2.23
C LEU A 132 -11.76 1.39 -2.28
N LEU A 133 -10.64 0.72 -2.02
CA LEU A 133 -10.53 -0.74 -2.14
C LEU A 133 -11.25 -1.51 -1.03
N TYR A 134 -11.55 -0.87 0.10
CA TYR A 134 -12.49 -1.43 1.09
C TYR A 134 -13.93 -1.56 0.55
N GLY A 135 -14.25 -0.94 -0.59
CA GLY A 135 -15.53 -1.11 -1.27
C GLY A 135 -16.70 -0.37 -0.62
N GLY A 136 -16.44 0.76 0.05
CA GLY A 136 -17.49 1.54 0.73
C GLY A 136 -18.31 2.46 -0.19
N TYR A 137 -17.87 2.66 -1.43
CA TYR A 137 -18.48 3.60 -2.39
C TYR A 137 -18.13 3.23 -3.84
N GLY A 138 -18.69 3.97 -4.81
CA GLY A 138 -18.49 3.71 -6.22
C GLY A 138 -19.04 2.36 -6.67
N VAL A 139 -18.49 1.83 -7.77
CA VAL A 139 -18.90 0.53 -8.32
C VAL A 139 -18.58 -0.64 -7.39
N LEU A 140 -17.59 -0.49 -6.50
CA LEU A 140 -17.16 -1.54 -5.58
C LEU A 140 -18.16 -1.77 -4.45
N ALA A 141 -18.93 -0.76 -4.04
CA ALA A 141 -19.97 -0.90 -3.01
C ALA A 141 -21.12 -1.85 -3.37
N ARG A 142 -21.30 -2.10 -4.67
CA ARG A 142 -22.33 -3.00 -5.21
C ARG A 142 -21.78 -4.31 -5.77
N ALA A 143 -20.45 -4.46 -5.83
CA ALA A 143 -19.81 -5.64 -6.38
C ALA A 143 -19.85 -6.80 -5.38
N THR A 144 -20.23 -8.00 -5.83
CA THR A 144 -20.19 -9.21 -4.99
C THR A 144 -18.80 -9.87 -4.96
N GLY A 145 -17.94 -9.47 -5.88
CA GLY A 145 -16.50 -9.70 -5.94
C GLY A 145 -15.94 -8.86 -7.07
N ALA A 146 -14.74 -8.31 -6.92
CA ALA A 146 -14.17 -7.40 -7.90
C ALA A 146 -12.86 -7.93 -8.48
N ARG A 147 -12.74 -7.89 -9.80
CA ARG A 147 -11.48 -8.05 -10.52
C ARG A 147 -11.14 -6.74 -11.21
N ILE A 148 -9.95 -6.25 -10.98
CA ILE A 148 -9.40 -5.07 -11.65
C ILE A 148 -8.30 -5.55 -12.58
N VAL A 149 -8.52 -5.38 -13.88
CA VAL A 149 -7.52 -5.63 -14.92
C VAL A 149 -6.87 -4.30 -15.27
N TRP A 150 -5.57 -4.19 -15.05
CA TRP A 150 -4.79 -3.03 -15.42
C TRP A 150 -4.04 -3.31 -16.71
N THR A 151 -4.63 -2.89 -17.83
CA THR A 151 -4.06 -3.08 -19.17
C THR A 151 -2.99 -2.04 -19.45
N ASP A 152 -1.94 -2.37 -20.22
CA ASP A 152 -0.83 -1.46 -20.52
C ASP A 152 -0.15 -0.94 -19.24
N HIS A 153 -0.16 -1.73 -18.16
CA HIS A 153 0.35 -1.31 -16.84
C HIS A 153 1.82 -0.91 -16.87
N GLU A 154 2.63 -1.46 -17.77
CA GLU A 154 4.04 -1.07 -17.94
C GLU A 154 4.20 0.41 -18.31
N ARG A 155 3.25 1.02 -19.03
CA ARG A 155 3.27 2.47 -19.28
C ARG A 155 3.02 3.26 -18.01
N ALA A 156 2.06 2.81 -17.21
CA ALA A 156 1.78 3.41 -15.91
C ALA A 156 2.95 3.21 -14.95
N ARG A 157 3.65 2.06 -15.00
CA ARG A 157 4.84 1.78 -14.21
C ARG A 157 5.97 2.76 -14.48
N ILE A 158 6.22 3.06 -15.74
CA ILE A 158 7.21 4.09 -16.14
C ILE A 158 6.76 5.47 -15.63
N ALA A 159 5.50 5.83 -15.87
CA ALA A 159 4.94 7.12 -15.48
C ALA A 159 4.92 7.36 -13.96
N LEU A 160 4.64 6.32 -13.18
CA LEU A 160 4.60 6.32 -11.72
C LEU A 160 5.93 5.84 -11.10
N GLY A 161 7.01 5.86 -11.89
CA GLY A 161 8.34 5.41 -11.50
C GLY A 161 9.08 6.38 -10.58
N VAL A 162 10.41 6.28 -10.59
CA VAL A 162 11.30 7.02 -9.66
C VAL A 162 11.05 8.53 -9.68
N ASP A 163 10.96 9.15 -10.86
CA ASP A 163 10.84 10.61 -10.96
C ASP A 163 9.53 11.14 -10.37
N ALA A 164 8.40 10.50 -10.68
CA ALA A 164 7.10 10.86 -10.10
C ALA A 164 7.09 10.64 -8.58
N THR A 165 7.70 9.55 -8.12
CA THR A 165 7.80 9.21 -6.69
C THR A 165 8.65 10.23 -5.93
N ARG A 166 9.78 10.65 -6.51
CA ARG A 166 10.64 11.70 -5.96
C ARG A 166 9.89 13.02 -5.84
N ALA A 167 9.22 13.44 -6.91
CA ALA A 167 8.42 14.68 -6.92
C ALA A 167 7.32 14.64 -5.84
N TRP A 168 6.68 13.49 -5.65
CA TRP A 168 5.68 13.29 -4.61
C TRP A 168 6.24 13.46 -3.19
N TYR A 169 7.37 12.80 -2.87
CA TYR A 169 8.01 12.96 -1.55
C TYR A 169 8.50 14.39 -1.31
N GLN A 170 9.11 15.03 -2.31
CA GLN A 170 9.53 16.43 -2.23
C GLN A 170 8.34 17.37 -1.96
N GLY A 171 7.19 17.13 -2.62
CA GLY A 171 5.95 17.86 -2.37
C GLY A 171 5.43 17.70 -0.94
N LYS A 172 5.55 16.50 -0.35
CA LYS A 172 5.23 16.26 1.06
C LYS A 172 6.17 17.02 2.00
N LEU A 173 7.47 16.96 1.74
CA LEU A 173 8.50 17.61 2.56
C LEU A 173 8.42 19.14 2.52
N ALA A 174 7.94 19.72 1.42
CA ALA A 174 7.64 21.15 1.31
C ALA A 174 6.47 21.61 2.20
N ARG A 175 5.73 20.67 2.83
CA ARG A 175 4.59 20.94 3.71
C ARG A 175 4.77 20.26 5.08
N PRO A 176 5.79 20.66 5.87
CA PRO A 176 6.20 19.95 7.08
C PRO A 176 5.14 19.95 8.21
N GLY A 177 4.12 20.82 8.15
CA GLY A 177 3.01 20.84 9.11
C GLY A 177 1.89 19.82 8.82
N LEU A 178 1.90 19.15 7.66
CA LEU A 178 0.85 18.22 7.23
C LEU A 178 1.31 16.77 7.15
N PHE A 179 2.62 16.52 7.08
CA PHE A 179 3.18 15.18 6.88
C PHE A 179 4.32 14.92 7.86
N ALA A 180 4.48 13.66 8.26
CA ALA A 180 5.64 13.23 9.04
C ALA A 180 6.90 13.32 8.17
N ALA A 181 7.70 14.38 8.37
CA ALA A 181 8.88 14.65 7.54
C ALA A 181 9.95 13.54 7.63
N GLY A 182 10.10 12.88 8.80
CA GLY A 182 11.10 11.83 9.00
C GLY A 182 10.90 10.61 8.08
N PRO A 183 9.73 9.94 8.12
CA PRO A 183 9.44 8.81 7.24
C PRO A 183 9.50 9.17 5.75
N ALA A 184 8.98 10.35 5.36
CA ALA A 184 9.02 10.81 3.98
C ALA A 184 10.46 11.03 3.47
N GLN A 185 11.35 11.59 4.32
CA GLN A 185 12.75 11.78 3.96
C GLN A 185 13.49 10.44 3.85
N ALA A 186 13.27 9.51 4.79
CA ALA A 186 13.90 8.19 4.74
C ALA A 186 13.50 7.42 3.47
N ALA A 187 12.21 7.46 3.11
CA ALA A 187 11.72 6.82 1.89
C ALA A 187 12.28 7.46 0.61
N LEU A 188 12.48 8.77 0.61
CA LEU A 188 13.15 9.47 -0.49
C LEU A 188 14.63 9.06 -0.61
N ASP A 189 15.34 8.97 0.51
CA ASP A 189 16.74 8.54 0.53
C ASP A 189 16.90 7.08 0.06
N ASP A 190 15.98 6.19 0.43
CA ASP A 190 15.94 4.81 -0.06
C ASP A 190 15.68 4.76 -1.57
N LEU A 191 14.73 5.57 -2.06
CA LEU A 191 14.41 5.67 -3.49
C LEU A 191 15.64 6.13 -4.29
N ASP A 192 16.35 7.16 -3.80
CA ASP A 192 17.55 7.69 -4.46
C ASP A 192 18.72 6.69 -4.48
N ARG A 193 18.78 5.77 -3.51
CA ARG A 193 19.73 4.64 -3.49
C ARG A 193 19.30 3.46 -4.36
N GLY A 194 18.13 3.50 -4.99
CA GLY A 194 17.55 2.39 -5.75
C GLY A 194 17.04 1.23 -4.88
N ALA A 195 16.89 1.45 -3.58
CA ALA A 195 16.35 0.49 -2.61
C ALA A 195 14.89 0.76 -2.23
N GLY A 196 14.37 1.94 -2.56
CA GLY A 196 13.01 2.38 -2.25
C GLY A 196 11.99 1.93 -3.30
N ALA A 197 10.73 1.82 -2.85
CA ALA A 197 9.58 1.52 -3.71
C ALA A 197 9.17 2.75 -4.51
N THR A 198 8.83 2.55 -5.79
CA THR A 198 8.18 3.57 -6.62
C THR A 198 6.71 3.73 -6.25
N TYR A 199 6.07 4.80 -6.71
CA TYR A 199 4.64 5.03 -6.52
C TYR A 199 3.82 3.89 -7.11
N PHE A 200 4.23 3.36 -8.27
CA PHE A 200 3.63 2.15 -8.84
C PHE A 200 3.69 0.96 -7.88
N ASP A 201 4.87 0.67 -7.31
CA ASP A 201 5.05 -0.44 -6.37
C ASP A 201 4.18 -0.26 -5.11
N LEU A 202 4.03 0.99 -4.66
CA LEU A 202 3.15 1.32 -3.54
C LEU A 202 1.69 1.07 -3.88
N VAL A 203 1.21 1.50 -5.06
CA VAL A 203 -0.16 1.25 -5.52
C VAL A 203 -0.44 -0.25 -5.58
N VAL A 204 0.44 -1.04 -6.21
CA VAL A 204 0.29 -2.50 -6.28
C VAL A 204 0.27 -3.13 -4.89
N ARG A 205 1.10 -2.62 -3.96
CA ARG A 205 1.08 -3.08 -2.57
C ARG A 205 -0.25 -2.78 -1.87
N VAL A 206 -0.83 -1.60 -2.10
CA VAL A 206 -2.16 -1.28 -1.58
C VAL A 206 -3.18 -2.28 -2.13
N PHE A 207 -3.21 -2.57 -3.43
CA PHE A 207 -4.10 -3.61 -3.97
C PHE A 207 -3.87 -4.99 -3.32
N ALA A 208 -2.62 -5.38 -3.08
CA ALA A 208 -2.29 -6.67 -2.47
C ALA A 208 -2.78 -6.82 -1.01
N ASP A 209 -2.98 -5.70 -0.30
CA ASP A 209 -3.51 -5.69 1.07
C ASP A 209 -5.04 -5.82 1.15
N HIS A 210 -5.73 -5.80 -0.01
CA HIS A 210 -7.19 -5.89 -0.13
C HIS A 210 -7.60 -7.17 -0.89
N PRO A 211 -7.62 -8.34 -0.23
CA PRO A 211 -7.88 -9.63 -0.87
C PRO A 211 -9.30 -9.79 -1.44
N GLU A 212 -10.22 -8.87 -1.11
CA GLU A 212 -11.55 -8.79 -1.70
C GLU A 212 -11.53 -8.31 -3.17
N VAL A 213 -10.41 -7.73 -3.60
CA VAL A 213 -10.17 -7.20 -4.95
C VAL A 213 -9.02 -7.97 -5.62
N ASP A 214 -9.33 -8.63 -6.74
CA ASP A 214 -8.34 -9.35 -7.55
C ASP A 214 -7.68 -8.39 -8.56
N LEU A 215 -6.42 -8.01 -8.35
CA LEU A 215 -5.65 -7.20 -9.30
C LEU A 215 -4.90 -8.09 -10.30
N VAL A 216 -5.17 -7.88 -11.59
CA VAL A 216 -4.45 -8.52 -12.70
C VAL A 216 -3.71 -7.45 -13.50
N LEU A 217 -2.40 -7.61 -13.65
CA LEU A 217 -1.57 -6.76 -14.50
C LEU A 217 -1.47 -7.40 -15.90
N ASP A 218 -1.96 -6.68 -16.93
CA ASP A 218 -2.06 -7.13 -18.33
C ASP A 218 -1.29 -6.21 -19.28
#